data_AF-A0ABD0QN18-F1
#
_entry.id   AF-A0ABD0QN18-F1
#
_cell.length_a   1.000
_cell.length_b   1.000
_cell.length_c   1.000
_cell.angle_alpha   90.00
_cell.angle_beta   90.00
_cell.angle_gamma   90.00
#
_symmetry.space_group_name_H-M   'P 1'
#
loop_
_entity.id
_entity.type
_entity.pdbx_description
1 polymer ?
#
loop_
_entity_poly.entity_id
_entity_poly.type
_entity_poly.pdbx_seq_one_letter_code
_entity_poly.pdbx_strand_id
1 'polypeptide(L)' 'ALLKNPVLAAVLDQQLEESGLSTALISNFLFNGPESERPAGMPAFDWRNVFNATSGAAQQLTQILS' A
#
# COMPACT_ATOMS: atom_id res chain seq x y z
N ALA A 1 8.70 7.12 -11.02
CA ALA A 1 8.37 5.79 -10.45
C ALA A 1 7.71 4.95 -11.54
N LEU A 2 8.06 3.66 -11.62
CA LEU A 2 7.66 2.73 -12.68
C LEU A 2 6.14 2.77 -12.99
N LEU A 3 5.31 2.82 -11.94
CA LEU A 3 3.85 2.79 -12.02
C LEU A 3 3.21 4.09 -12.56
N LYS A 4 4.00 5.16 -12.78
CA LYS A 4 3.50 6.40 -13.38
C LYS A 4 3.46 6.35 -14.91
N ASN A 5 4.06 5.33 -15.53
CA ASN A 5 3.97 5.14 -16.97
C ASN A 5 2.70 4.35 -17.31
N PRO A 6 1.76 4.91 -18.09
CA PRO A 6 0.47 4.28 -18.34
C PRO A 6 0.56 2.97 -19.15
N VAL A 7 1.55 2.85 -20.04
CA VAL A 7 1.77 1.62 -20.82
C VAL A 7 2.29 0.52 -19.91
N LEU A 8 3.28 0.82 -19.06
CA LEU A 8 3.79 -0.15 -18.09
C LEU A 8 2.73 -0.54 -17.06
N ALA A 9 1.92 0.42 -16.61
CA ALA A 9 0.83 0.16 -15.68
C ALA A 9 -0.21 -0.81 -16.28
N ALA A 10 -0.65 -0.57 -17.52
CA ALA A 10 -1.60 -1.43 -18.20
C ALA A 10 -1.06 -2.86 -18.43
N VAL A 11 0.21 -3.00 -18.81
CA VAL A 11 0.85 -4.33 -18.95
C VAL A 11 0.91 -5.05 -17.61
N LEU A 12 1.28 -4.36 -16.53
CA LEU A 12 1.32 -4.95 -15.20
C LEU A 12 -0.07 -5.31 -14.68
N ASP A 13 -1.09 -4.49 -14.93
CA ASP A 13 -2.47 -4.80 -14.54
C ASP A 13 -2.97 -6.08 -15.22
N GLN A 14 -2.61 -6.33 -16.48
CA GLN A 14 -2.91 -7.62 -17.14
C GLN A 14 -2.23 -8.81 -16.45
N GLN A 15 -1.01 -8.64 -15.96
CA GLN A 15 -0.31 -9.71 -15.24
C GLN A 15 -0.87 -9.93 -13.82
N LEU A 16 -1.54 -8.93 -13.25
CA LEU A 16 -2.09 -8.97 -11.90
C LEU A 16 -3.57 -9.35 -11.86
N GLU A 17 -4.23 -9.54 -13.00
CA GLU A 17 -5.69 -9.74 -13.11
C GLU A 17 -6.21 -10.85 -12.18
N GLU A 18 -5.50 -11.97 -12.08
CA GLU A 18 -5.91 -13.11 -11.24
C GLU A 18 -5.49 -12.97 -9.75
N SER A 19 -4.66 -11.99 -9.41
CA SER A 19 -4.13 -11.81 -8.05
C SER A 19 -5.04 -10.99 -7.13
N GLY A 20 -6.07 -10.33 -7.69
CA GLY A 20 -6.86 -9.33 -6.98
C GLY A 20 -6.09 -8.03 -6.67
N LEU A 21 -4.86 -7.89 -7.19
CA LEU A 21 -4.08 -6.67 -7.12
C LEU A 21 -4.21 -5.86 -8.40
N SER A 22 -3.89 -4.57 -8.29
CA SER A 22 -3.69 -3.69 -9.44
C SER A 22 -2.54 -2.73 -9.15
N THR A 23 -1.95 -2.17 -10.19
CA THR A 23 -0.96 -1.11 -10.08
C THR A 23 -1.49 0.10 -9.33
N ALA A 24 -2.79 0.37 -9.41
CA ALA A 24 -3.45 1.43 -8.67
C ALA A 24 -3.49 1.13 -7.16
N LEU A 25 -3.83 -0.10 -6.76
CA LEU A 25 -3.80 -0.55 -5.37
C LEU A 25 -2.37 -0.56 -4.82
N ILE A 26 -1.40 -1.05 -5.59
CA ILE A 26 0.02 -1.04 -5.22
C ILE A 26 0.53 0.40 -5.06
N SER A 27 0.17 1.30 -5.98
CA SER A 27 0.54 2.72 -5.89
C SER A 27 -0.07 3.39 -4.67
N ASN A 28 -1.32 3.07 -4.35
CA ASN A 28 -1.99 3.58 -3.15
C ASN A 28 -1.34 3.06 -1.86
N PHE A 29 -0.96 1.78 -1.83
CA PHE A 29 -0.26 1.19 -0.70
C PHE A 29 1.12 1.82 -0.48
N LEU A 30 1.79 2.23 -1.56
CA LEU A 30 3.08 2.92 -1.53
C LEU A 30 2.97 4.45 -1.48
N PHE A 31 1.77 4.98 -1.21
CA PHE A 31 1.54 6.43 -1.21
C PHE A 31 2.26 7.11 -0.04
N ASN A 32 3.05 8.14 -0.39
CA ASN A 32 3.87 8.91 0.56
C ASN A 32 3.54 10.42 0.54
N GLY A 33 2.50 10.83 -0.16
CA GLY A 33 2.05 12.22 -0.19
C GLY A 33 1.13 12.56 0.99
N PRO A 34 0.70 13.83 1.11
CA PRO A 34 -0.38 14.24 2.00
C PRO A 34 -1.68 13.48 1.69
N GLU A 35 -2.48 13.16 2.70
CA GLU A 35 -3.78 12.48 2.50
C GLU A 35 -4.72 13.25 1.57
N SER A 36 -4.64 14.59 1.54
CA SER A 36 -5.40 15.44 0.62
C SER A 36 -5.07 15.22 -0.85
N GLU A 37 -3.90 14.65 -1.15
CA GLU A 37 -3.46 14.32 -2.51
C GLU A 37 -3.72 12.85 -2.87
N ARG A 38 -4.31 12.06 -1.96
CA ARG A 38 -4.62 10.66 -2.23
C ARG A 38 -5.68 10.59 -3.35
N PRO A 39 -5.51 9.69 -4.35
CA PRO A 39 -6.51 9.53 -5.40
C PRO A 39 -7.90 9.21 -4.84
N ALA A 40 -8.92 9.85 -5.40
CA ALA A 40 -10.30 9.65 -4.97
C ALA A 40 -10.71 8.17 -5.11
N GLY A 41 -11.46 7.68 -4.12
CA GLY A 41 -11.91 6.28 -4.08
C GLY A 41 -10.87 5.27 -3.62
N MET A 42 -9.63 5.69 -3.37
CA MET A 42 -8.62 4.80 -2.79
C MET A 42 -8.71 4.78 -1.26
N PRO A 43 -8.52 3.61 -0.62
CA PRO A 43 -8.53 3.52 0.83
C PRO A 43 -7.36 4.30 1.43
N ALA A 44 -7.61 4.97 2.56
CA ALA A 44 -6.57 5.58 3.40
C ALA A 44 -5.80 4.50 4.19
N PHE A 45 -5.20 3.57 3.46
CA PHE A 45 -4.44 2.45 3.97
C PHE A 45 -3.19 2.26 3.12
N ASP A 46 -2.04 2.49 3.74
CA ASP A 46 -0.72 2.38 3.11
C ASP A 46 0.30 1.68 4.03
N TRP A 47 1.52 1.55 3.55
CA TRP A 47 2.59 0.84 4.23
C TRP A 47 2.84 1.33 5.67
N ARG A 48 2.58 2.62 5.97
CA ARG A 48 2.76 3.17 7.33
C ARG A 48 1.75 2.58 8.28
N ASN A 49 0.51 2.33 7.84
CA ASN A 49 -0.50 1.67 8.65
C ASN A 49 -0.06 0.26 9.04
N VAL A 50 0.43 -0.52 8.07
CA VAL A 50 0.93 -1.88 8.30
C VAL A 50 2.13 -1.87 9.25
N PHE A 51 3.09 -0.98 9.01
CA PHE A 51 4.27 -0.85 9.86
C PHE A 51 3.90 -0.48 11.30
N ASN A 52 3.06 0.53 11.50
CA ASN A 52 2.63 0.98 12.83
C ASN A 52 1.84 -0.10 13.58
N ALA A 53 0.94 -0.80 12.90
CA ALA A 53 0.17 -1.90 13.50
C ALA A 53 1.09 -3.06 13.90
N THR A 54 2.00 -3.46 13.02
CA THR A 54 2.92 -4.59 13.27
C THR A 54 3.92 -4.26 14.37
N SER A 55 4.49 -3.06 14.37
CA SER A 55 5.41 -2.60 15.42
C SER A 55 4.72 -2.43 16.76
N GLY A 56 3.50 -1.89 16.77
CA GLY A 56 2.69 -1.79 17.99
C GLY A 56 2.34 -3.17 18.57
N ALA A 57 2.02 -4.15 17.73
CA ALA A 57 1.78 -5.52 18.16
C ALA A 57 3.06 -6.16 18.72
N ALA A 58 4.20 -6.01 18.04
CA ALA A 58 5.48 -6.52 18.51
C ALA A 58 5.87 -5.91 19.87
N GLN A 59 5.69 -4.61 20.04
CA GLN A 59 5.97 -3.91 21.31
C GLN A 59 5.11 -4.45 22.46
N GLN A 60 3.81 -4.65 22.22
CA GLN A 60 2.90 -5.24 23.22
C GLN A 60 3.32 -6.66 23.60
N LEU A 61 3.69 -7.49 22.61
CA LEU A 61 4.19 -8.85 22.87
C LEU A 61 5.47 -8.81 23.72
N THR A 62 6.41 -7.91 23.41
CA THR A 62 7.61 -7.73 24.23
C THR A 62 7.27 -7.34 25.66
N GLN A 63 6.32 -6.43 25.88
CA GLN A 63 5.89 -6.02 27.22
C GLN A 63 5.22 -7.13 28.03
N ILE A 64 4.53 -8.07 27.37
CA ILE A 64 3.90 -9.22 28.04
C ILE A 64 4.95 -10.28 28.43
N LEU A 65 5.99 -10.44 27.62
CA LEU A 65 7.01 -11.48 27.77
C LEU A 65 8.21 -11.05 28.63
N SER A 66 8.34 -9.76 28.93
CA SER A 66 9.36 -9.20 29.84
C SER A 66 8.92 -9.27 31.30
#